data_AF-A0A256K989-F1
#
_entry.id   AF-A0A256K989-F1
#
_cell.length_a   1.000
_cell.length_b   1.000
_cell.length_c   1.000
_cell.angle_alpha   90.00
_cell.angle_beta   90.00
_cell.angle_gamma   90.00
#
_symmetry.space_group_name_H-M   'P 1'
#
loop_
_entity.id
_entity.type
_entity.pdbx_description
1 polymer ?
#
loop_
_entity_poly.entity_id
_entity_poly.type
_entity_poly.pdbx_seq_one_letter_code
_entity_poly.pdbx_strand_id
1 'polypeptide(L)'
;MPCSRRRALQLLGTAGATAATAGCLSPGSLDSYALIGDELDLSSIGPPYLWPDPTVIDATTRVDFTTEAKTASLSALFETGTVTVRQWPLVGRDEWGTETRPRPTFLRRDETFYEVRITDERVLERERWHFAVDRVDETPPDGAAVAEPPFDLSDQDERVLDAALDAVYAGNDGFLGDPEFDELQTVEFHHGFDADASALVPSPPFEFVEYEDEYFRAVTERRTVEVPEWTYAIGEVSDSRADFIAYARDAIVERNLTDAGLSQAAQGVFDGAIAEEPRRYEEGAPPSDELSEALGALGIAEDLEPIDSYEERVDFRNVVVEYRDGVYRFDLIVTP
;
A
#
# COMPACT_ATOMS: atom_id res chain seq x y z
N MET A 1 8.96 -10.25 25.86
CA MET A 1 9.46 -8.87 25.72
C MET A 1 8.59 -8.27 24.63
N PRO A 2 7.84 -7.19 24.91
CA PRO A 2 6.78 -6.73 24.02
C PRO A 2 7.39 -6.16 22.74
N CYS A 3 6.70 -6.40 21.63
CA CYS A 3 7.14 -6.11 20.27
C CYS A 3 7.34 -4.61 20.07
N SER A 4 8.55 -4.23 19.69
CA SER A 4 8.84 -2.91 19.12
C SER A 4 8.38 -2.95 17.66
N ARG A 5 7.19 -2.43 17.36
CA ARG A 5 6.68 -2.23 15.99
C ARG A 5 7.49 -1.14 15.31
N ARG A 6 8.70 -1.47 14.83
CA ARG A 6 9.62 -0.51 14.23
C ARG A 6 9.57 -0.64 12.71
N ARG A 7 8.99 0.39 12.07
CA ARG A 7 9.12 0.69 10.63
C ARG A 7 8.51 -0.33 9.66
N ALA A 8 7.19 -0.28 9.51
CA ALA A 8 6.50 -0.81 8.33
C ALA A 8 5.61 0.23 7.61
N LEU A 9 5.81 1.53 7.84
CA LEU A 9 5.00 2.60 7.21
C LEU A 9 5.82 3.73 6.57
N GLN A 10 7.10 3.51 6.25
CA GLN A 10 7.90 4.56 5.60
C GLN A 10 7.80 4.63 4.08
N LEU A 11 7.12 3.70 3.38
CA LEU A 11 6.88 3.82 1.92
C LEU A 11 5.58 3.19 1.41
N LEU A 12 4.67 2.75 2.28
CA LEU A 12 3.43 2.06 1.89
C LEU A 12 2.25 3.03 1.92
N GLY A 13 2.14 3.83 0.87
CA GLY A 13 0.86 4.44 0.53
C GLY A 13 -0.12 3.34 0.15
N THR A 14 -1.22 3.25 0.92
CA THR A 14 -2.52 2.76 0.47
C THR A 14 -2.46 1.75 -0.68
N ALA A 15 -1.83 0.60 -0.43
CA ALA A 15 -2.17 -0.59 -1.17
C ALA A 15 -3.62 -0.86 -0.83
N GLY A 16 -4.53 -0.58 -1.77
CA GLY A 16 -5.93 -0.94 -1.66
C GLY A 16 -5.97 -2.38 -1.18
N ALA A 17 -6.38 -2.57 0.07
CA ALA A 17 -6.43 -3.86 0.68
C ALA A 17 -7.44 -4.67 -0.14
N THR A 18 -6.96 -5.46 -1.09
CA THR A 18 -7.59 -6.74 -1.33
C THR A 18 -7.43 -7.47 -0.02
N ALA A 19 -8.41 -7.28 0.86
CA ALA A 19 -8.70 -8.18 1.95
C ALA A 19 -8.99 -9.52 1.28
N ALA A 20 -7.92 -10.27 0.99
CA ALA A 20 -8.00 -11.69 1.20
C ALA A 20 -8.52 -11.80 2.63
N THR A 21 -9.63 -12.50 2.81
CA THR A 21 -10.13 -12.90 4.11
C THR A 21 -9.14 -13.90 4.72
N ALA A 22 -7.89 -13.52 4.91
CA ALA A 22 -7.03 -14.06 5.93
C ALA A 22 -7.62 -13.53 7.24
N GLY A 23 -8.66 -14.21 7.72
CA GLY A 23 -9.30 -13.86 8.98
C GLY A 23 -8.23 -13.74 10.05
N CYS A 24 -8.03 -12.54 10.57
CA CYS A 24 -7.24 -12.17 11.74
C CYS A 24 -6.26 -13.26 12.21
N LEU A 25 -5.27 -13.61 11.40
CA LEU A 25 -4.29 -14.61 11.80
C LEU A 25 -3.28 -13.91 12.70
N SER A 26 -3.31 -14.28 13.99
CA SER A 26 -2.37 -13.78 14.99
C SER A 26 -0.93 -14.08 14.55
N PRO A 27 0.03 -13.15 14.70
CA PRO A 27 1.44 -13.29 14.26
C PRO A 27 2.25 -14.46 14.84
N GLY A 28 1.63 -15.39 15.59
CA GLY A 28 2.31 -16.47 16.30
C GLY A 28 1.86 -17.88 15.90
N SER A 29 1.18 -18.06 14.76
CA SER A 29 0.65 -19.37 14.33
C SER A 29 1.11 -19.84 12.94
N LEU A 30 2.13 -19.22 12.36
CA LEU A 30 2.74 -19.62 11.08
C LEU A 30 4.14 -20.19 11.37
N ASP A 31 4.55 -21.20 10.61
CA ASP A 31 5.97 -21.59 10.56
C ASP A 31 6.79 -20.54 9.79
N SER A 32 8.11 -20.71 9.76
CA SER A 32 9.05 -19.77 9.14
C SER A 32 8.69 -19.37 7.70
N TYR A 33 8.17 -20.32 6.91
CA TYR A 33 7.67 -20.11 5.57
C TYR A 33 6.22 -20.54 5.48
N ALA A 34 5.35 -19.66 4.97
CA ALA A 34 3.97 -19.99 4.67
C ALA A 34 3.63 -19.57 3.22
N LEU A 35 3.36 -20.55 2.37
CA LEU A 35 2.92 -20.34 0.98
C LEU A 35 1.40 -20.48 0.91
N ILE A 36 0.72 -19.43 0.44
CA ILE A 36 -0.73 -19.34 0.35
C ILE A 36 -1.10 -19.27 -1.12
N GLY A 37 -2.03 -20.14 -1.55
CA GLY A 37 -2.49 -20.19 -2.93
C GLY A 37 -3.98 -19.96 -3.05
N ASP A 38 -4.38 -19.00 -3.88
CA ASP A 38 -5.77 -18.71 -4.21
C ASP A 38 -6.02 -18.89 -5.72
N GLU A 39 -7.13 -19.53 -6.08
CA GLU A 39 -7.59 -19.53 -7.47
C GLU A 39 -8.00 -18.11 -7.88
N LEU A 40 -7.53 -17.68 -9.06
CA LEU A 40 -7.77 -16.36 -9.60
C LEU A 40 -8.58 -16.45 -10.90
N ASP A 41 -9.81 -15.95 -10.89
CA ASP A 41 -10.64 -15.86 -12.09
C ASP A 41 -10.24 -14.64 -12.95
N LEU A 42 -9.58 -14.92 -14.07
CA LEU A 42 -9.21 -13.94 -15.09
C LEU A 42 -10.17 -13.90 -16.29
N SER A 43 -11.36 -14.51 -16.18
CA SER A 43 -12.40 -14.42 -17.22
C SER A 43 -12.93 -12.99 -17.39
N SER A 44 -12.77 -12.15 -16.36
CA SER A 44 -13.00 -10.73 -16.41
C SER A 44 -11.90 -9.99 -15.64
N ILE A 45 -11.44 -8.86 -16.18
CA ILE A 45 -10.40 -8.05 -15.55
C ILE A 45 -11.03 -6.79 -14.97
N GLY A 46 -10.88 -6.61 -13.65
CA GLY A 46 -11.33 -5.47 -12.88
C GLY A 46 -10.25 -5.02 -11.89
N PRO A 47 -10.59 -4.24 -10.86
CA PRO A 47 -9.67 -3.95 -9.76
C PRO A 47 -9.13 -5.25 -9.16
N PRO A 48 -7.85 -5.30 -8.74
CA PRO A 48 -6.89 -4.18 -8.69
C PRO A 48 -6.14 -3.91 -10.01
N TYR A 49 -6.35 -4.70 -11.06
CA TYR A 49 -5.59 -4.58 -12.32
C TYR A 49 -6.14 -3.51 -13.25
N LEU A 50 -7.46 -3.33 -13.33
CA LEU A 50 -8.11 -2.35 -14.20
C LEU A 50 -8.80 -1.26 -13.37
N TRP A 51 -8.44 -0.01 -13.66
CA TRP A 51 -9.02 1.20 -13.06
C TRP A 51 -9.79 2.01 -14.11
N PRO A 52 -11.13 1.95 -14.12
CA PRO A 52 -11.95 2.78 -15.00
C PRO A 52 -11.90 4.27 -14.65
N ASP A 53 -11.73 4.58 -13.36
CA ASP A 53 -11.47 5.92 -12.85
C ASP A 53 -10.27 5.84 -11.90
N PRO A 54 -9.07 6.25 -12.34
CA PRO A 54 -7.86 6.17 -11.52
C PRO A 54 -7.80 7.26 -10.44
N THR A 55 -8.69 8.27 -10.47
CA THR A 55 -8.68 9.35 -9.48
C THR A 55 -9.06 8.87 -8.08
N VAL A 56 -9.68 7.70 -7.98
CA VAL A 56 -10.01 7.01 -6.71
C VAL A 56 -8.80 6.38 -6.02
N ILE A 57 -7.65 6.29 -6.70
CA ILE A 57 -6.42 5.75 -6.11
C ILE A 57 -5.84 6.85 -5.22
N ASP A 58 -5.81 6.62 -3.91
CA ASP A 58 -5.29 7.56 -2.93
C ASP A 58 -3.79 7.83 -3.14
N ALA A 59 -3.37 9.05 -2.84
CA ALA A 59 -1.96 9.37 -2.67
C ALA A 59 -1.35 8.56 -1.50
N THR A 60 -0.02 8.49 -1.46
CA THR A 60 0.72 7.86 -0.35
C THR A 60 0.78 8.74 0.91
N THR A 61 0.05 9.85 0.92
CA THR A 61 -0.03 10.83 2.02
C THR A 61 -1.36 10.68 2.74
N ARG A 62 -1.42 11.06 4.03
CA ARG A 62 -2.65 10.95 4.85
C ARG A 62 -3.82 11.75 4.28
N VAL A 63 -3.54 12.90 3.67
CA VAL A 63 -4.55 13.62 2.89
C VAL A 63 -4.27 13.38 1.42
N ASP A 64 -5.34 13.07 0.71
CA ASP A 64 -5.30 12.76 -0.71
C ASP A 64 -5.22 14.04 -1.57
N PHE A 65 -4.79 13.86 -2.82
CA PHE A 65 -4.75 14.95 -3.80
C PHE A 65 -6.15 15.25 -4.32
N THR A 66 -6.36 16.51 -4.71
CA THR A 66 -7.64 16.89 -5.30
C THR A 66 -7.91 16.12 -6.60
N THR A 67 -9.17 15.82 -6.86
CA THR A 67 -9.60 15.17 -8.10
C THR A 67 -9.16 15.96 -9.32
N GLU A 68 -9.14 17.30 -9.25
CA GLU A 68 -8.64 18.15 -10.33
C GLU A 68 -7.15 17.91 -10.62
N ALA A 69 -6.32 17.79 -9.59
CA ALA A 69 -4.88 17.55 -9.76
C ALA A 69 -4.59 16.16 -10.36
N LYS A 70 -5.31 15.12 -9.90
CA LYS A 70 -5.22 13.79 -10.49
C LYS A 70 -5.72 13.76 -11.94
N THR A 71 -6.83 14.43 -12.22
CA THR A 71 -7.40 14.56 -13.58
C THR A 71 -6.44 15.28 -14.52
N ALA A 72 -5.78 16.35 -14.07
CA ALA A 72 -4.77 17.06 -14.85
C ALA A 72 -3.58 16.15 -15.20
N SER A 73 -3.12 15.35 -14.22
CA SER A 73 -2.03 14.39 -14.41
C SER A 73 -2.41 13.27 -15.38
N LEU A 74 -3.63 12.72 -15.28
CA LEU A 74 -4.14 11.73 -16.23
C LEU A 74 -4.29 12.31 -17.64
N SER A 75 -4.80 13.53 -17.75
CA SER A 75 -4.93 14.22 -19.05
C SER A 75 -3.56 14.35 -19.72
N ALA A 76 -2.54 14.79 -18.98
CA ALA A 76 -1.17 14.87 -19.46
C ALA A 76 -0.62 13.49 -19.88
N LEU A 77 -0.87 12.44 -19.08
CA LEU A 77 -0.44 11.08 -19.39
C LEU A 77 -1.03 10.59 -20.72
N PHE A 78 -2.35 10.75 -20.92
CA PHE A 78 -3.00 10.30 -22.15
C PHE A 78 -2.65 11.17 -23.37
N GLU A 79 -2.41 12.48 -23.20
CA GLU A 79 -2.10 13.38 -24.30
C GLU A 79 -0.65 13.27 -24.78
N THR A 80 0.28 13.06 -23.85
CA THR A 80 1.73 13.08 -24.15
C THR A 80 2.37 11.70 -24.13
N GLY A 81 1.66 10.69 -23.60
CA GLY A 81 2.16 9.33 -23.43
C GLY A 81 2.95 9.12 -22.13
N THR A 82 3.25 10.18 -21.36
CA THR A 82 4.03 10.09 -20.12
C THR A 82 3.66 11.16 -19.12
N VAL A 83 3.82 10.88 -17.82
CA VAL A 83 3.67 11.89 -16.76
C VAL A 83 4.58 11.57 -15.60
N THR A 84 5.14 12.60 -14.96
CA THR A 84 5.90 12.46 -13.71
C THR A 84 5.08 13.04 -12.56
N VAL A 85 4.85 12.24 -11.52
CA VAL A 85 4.06 12.63 -10.34
C VAL A 85 4.76 12.20 -9.05
N ARG A 86 4.44 12.87 -7.95
CA ARG A 86 4.99 12.60 -6.62
C ARG A 86 3.94 11.98 -5.74
N GLN A 87 4.28 10.94 -4.98
CA GLN A 87 3.42 10.37 -3.94
C GLN A 87 2.01 9.96 -4.43
N TRP A 88 1.80 9.76 -5.74
CA TRP A 88 0.56 9.18 -6.26
C TRP A 88 0.86 7.85 -6.99
N PRO A 89 0.53 6.70 -6.38
CA PRO A 89 0.92 5.37 -6.87
C PRO A 89 -0.06 4.86 -7.94
N LEU A 90 -0.03 5.45 -9.14
CA LEU A 90 -0.94 5.08 -10.23
C LEU A 90 -0.79 3.61 -10.67
N VAL A 91 0.43 3.07 -10.64
CA VAL A 91 0.72 1.66 -10.90
C VAL A 91 0.73 0.92 -9.56
N GLY A 92 -0.11 -0.12 -9.46
CA GLY A 92 -0.16 -0.95 -8.26
C GLY A 92 1.19 -1.60 -7.97
N ARG A 93 1.51 -1.79 -6.69
CA ARG A 93 2.73 -2.44 -6.24
C ARG A 93 2.39 -3.58 -5.28
N ASP A 94 3.20 -4.61 -5.31
CA ASP A 94 3.11 -5.75 -4.40
C ASP A 94 4.37 -5.81 -3.55
N GLU A 95 4.21 -6.23 -2.29
CA GLU A 95 5.33 -6.51 -1.40
C GLU A 95 6.21 -7.61 -2.00
N TRP A 96 7.51 -7.38 -1.98
CA TRP A 96 8.49 -8.28 -2.57
C TRP A 96 9.76 -8.31 -1.71
N GLY A 97 9.70 -9.08 -0.62
CA GLY A 97 10.76 -9.11 0.39
C GLY A 97 10.85 -7.78 1.14
N THR A 98 12.00 -7.13 1.10
CA THR A 98 12.22 -5.78 1.65
C THR A 98 11.91 -4.66 0.66
N GLU A 99 11.60 -5.01 -0.59
CA GLU A 99 11.27 -4.08 -1.66
C GLU A 99 9.82 -4.24 -2.11
N THR A 100 9.48 -3.62 -3.24
CA THR A 100 8.18 -3.78 -3.90
C THR A 100 8.36 -3.99 -5.38
N ARG A 101 7.43 -4.73 -5.98
CA ARG A 101 7.41 -4.99 -7.42
C ARG A 101 6.18 -4.35 -8.07
N PRO A 102 6.30 -3.73 -9.26
CA PRO A 102 5.15 -3.19 -9.97
C PRO A 102 4.23 -4.32 -10.46
N ARG A 103 2.94 -4.08 -10.34
CA ARG A 103 1.85 -4.93 -10.83
C ARG A 103 1.37 -4.43 -12.19
N PRO A 104 1.04 -5.32 -13.14
CA PRO A 104 0.34 -4.94 -14.36
C PRO A 104 -0.88 -4.07 -14.03
N THR A 105 -0.91 -2.86 -14.57
CA THR A 105 -1.97 -1.89 -14.27
C THR A 105 -2.53 -1.33 -15.57
N PHE A 106 -3.85 -1.38 -15.68
CA PHE A 106 -4.58 -0.99 -16.87
C PHE A 106 -5.54 0.14 -16.55
N LEU A 107 -5.65 1.09 -17.47
CA LEU A 107 -6.62 2.17 -17.42
C LEU A 107 -7.61 2.05 -18.57
N ARG A 108 -8.78 2.66 -18.40
CA ARG A 108 -9.73 2.84 -19.49
C ARG A 108 -10.00 4.32 -19.72
N ARG A 109 -9.91 4.76 -20.98
CA ARG A 109 -10.40 6.06 -21.40
C ARG A 109 -11.37 5.83 -22.55
N ASP A 110 -12.61 6.29 -22.38
CA ASP A 110 -13.71 6.03 -23.30
C ASP A 110 -13.93 4.51 -23.48
N GLU A 111 -13.71 4.01 -24.71
CA GLU A 111 -13.81 2.59 -25.07
C GLU A 111 -12.45 1.89 -25.18
N THR A 112 -11.34 2.63 -25.05
CA THR A 112 -9.98 2.13 -25.24
C THR A 112 -9.31 1.78 -23.91
N PHE A 113 -8.66 0.62 -23.90
CA PHE A 113 -7.85 0.12 -22.80
C PHE A 113 -6.38 0.42 -23.04
N TYR A 114 -5.71 0.76 -21.95
CA TYR A 114 -4.30 1.13 -21.94
C TYR A 114 -3.58 0.41 -20.82
N GLU A 115 -2.31 0.11 -21.01
CA GLU A 115 -1.41 -0.33 -19.94
C GLU A 115 -0.55 0.84 -19.51
N VAL A 116 -0.42 1.02 -18.19
CA VAL A 116 0.47 2.01 -17.59
C VAL A 116 1.61 1.30 -16.90
N ARG A 117 2.83 1.79 -17.16
CA ARG A 117 4.06 1.24 -16.62
C ARG A 117 4.90 2.33 -15.98
N ILE A 118 5.70 1.96 -15.00
CA ILE A 118 6.75 2.82 -14.43
C ILE A 118 7.96 2.76 -15.38
N THR A 119 8.43 3.92 -15.84
CA THR A 119 9.63 4.00 -16.68
C THR A 119 10.83 4.62 -15.97
N ASP A 120 10.58 5.39 -14.90
CA ASP A 120 11.62 5.97 -14.05
C ASP A 120 11.07 6.13 -12.63
N GLU A 121 11.92 5.92 -11.64
CA GLU A 121 11.58 6.03 -10.23
C GLU A 121 12.73 6.68 -9.47
N ARG A 122 12.40 7.60 -8.57
CA ARG A 122 13.37 8.21 -7.67
C ARG A 122 12.74 8.62 -6.35
N VAL A 123 13.58 8.70 -5.35
CA VAL A 123 13.22 9.25 -4.04
C VAL A 123 13.85 10.64 -3.90
N LEU A 124 13.03 11.61 -3.50
CA LEU A 124 13.45 13.00 -3.32
C LEU A 124 13.42 13.36 -1.84
N GLU A 125 14.55 13.75 -1.26
CA GLU A 125 14.57 14.32 0.10
C GLU A 125 14.05 15.76 0.08
N ARG A 126 13.05 16.07 0.90
CA ARG A 126 12.46 17.40 1.00
C ARG A 126 12.21 17.76 2.46
N GLU A 127 12.44 19.01 2.81
CA GLU A 127 11.94 19.54 4.07
C GLU A 127 10.48 19.96 3.90
N ARG A 128 9.59 19.41 4.73
CA ARG A 128 8.15 19.72 4.73
C ARG A 128 7.66 20.06 6.13
N TRP A 129 6.59 20.85 6.17
CA TRP A 129 5.84 21.07 7.40
C TRP A 129 4.97 19.86 7.69
N HIS A 130 4.87 19.55 8.97
CA HIS A 130 4.00 18.52 9.51
C HIS A 130 3.11 19.16 10.57
N PHE A 131 1.83 18.79 10.55
CA PHE A 131 0.87 19.11 11.59
C PHE A 131 0.39 17.82 12.23
N ALA A 132 0.22 17.83 13.54
CA ALA A 132 -0.33 16.73 14.30
C ALA A 132 -1.11 17.27 15.48
N VAL A 133 -1.91 16.39 16.07
CA VAL A 133 -2.56 16.62 17.34
C VAL A 133 -2.18 15.49 18.28
N ASP A 134 -1.88 15.83 19.53
CA ASP A 134 -1.52 14.86 20.57
C ASP A 134 -2.58 14.86 21.65
N ARG A 135 -3.12 13.70 22.01
CA ARG A 135 -4.21 13.62 22.99
C ARG A 135 -3.69 14.00 24.37
N VAL A 136 -4.45 14.83 25.09
CA VAL A 136 -4.13 15.19 26.48
C VAL A 136 -5.28 14.82 27.40
N ASP A 137 -4.96 14.13 28.50
CA ASP A 137 -5.95 13.72 29.51
C ASP A 137 -6.39 14.88 30.41
N GLU A 138 -5.62 15.97 30.42
CA GLU A 138 -5.86 17.14 31.27
C GLU A 138 -6.61 18.22 30.50
N THR A 139 -7.59 18.85 31.16
CA THR A 139 -8.26 20.04 30.63
C THR A 139 -7.23 21.15 30.39
N PRO A 140 -7.28 21.87 29.25
CA PRO A 140 -6.43 23.01 28.96
C PRO A 140 -6.45 24.03 30.11
N PRO A 141 -5.32 24.70 30.41
CA PRO A 141 -5.26 25.69 31.47
C PRO A 141 -6.16 26.90 31.17
N ASP A 142 -6.67 27.54 32.22
CA ASP A 142 -7.50 28.74 32.09
C ASP A 142 -6.83 29.81 31.22
N GLY A 143 -7.51 30.21 30.14
CA GLY A 143 -7.00 31.21 29.19
C GLY A 143 -6.14 30.68 28.05
N ALA A 144 -5.98 29.35 27.92
CA ALA A 144 -5.43 28.73 26.72
C ALA A 144 -6.31 29.02 25.49
N ALA A 145 -5.68 29.14 24.33
CA ALA A 145 -6.41 29.24 23.07
C ALA A 145 -6.85 27.84 22.65
N VAL A 146 -8.16 27.59 22.71
CA VAL A 146 -8.80 26.32 22.35
C VAL A 146 -9.66 26.55 21.11
N ALA A 147 -9.48 25.70 20.09
CA ALA A 147 -10.35 25.66 18.93
C ALA A 147 -11.45 24.61 19.13
N GLU A 148 -12.68 24.97 18.79
CA GLU A 148 -13.87 24.13 18.93
C GLU A 148 -14.65 24.09 17.59
N PRO A 149 -15.37 23.00 17.27
CA PRO A 149 -16.27 22.97 16.12
C PRO A 149 -17.42 24.00 16.24
N PRO A 150 -17.82 24.67 15.14
CA PRO A 150 -17.19 24.63 13.82
C PRO A 150 -15.87 25.40 13.81
N PHE A 151 -14.83 24.81 13.22
CA PHE A 151 -13.51 25.42 13.18
C PHE A 151 -13.48 26.62 12.22
N ASP A 152 -12.88 27.73 12.66
CA ASP A 152 -12.63 28.92 11.82
C ASP A 152 -11.36 28.72 10.98
N LEU A 153 -11.39 27.71 10.11
CA LEU A 153 -10.27 27.27 9.27
C LEU A 153 -10.67 27.29 7.79
N SER A 154 -9.66 27.27 6.92
CA SER A 154 -9.89 27.05 5.49
C SER A 154 -10.26 25.59 5.22
N ASP A 155 -10.95 25.29 4.12
CA ASP A 155 -11.24 23.90 3.70
C ASP A 155 -9.97 23.02 3.57
N GLN A 156 -8.81 23.64 3.34
CA GLN A 156 -7.53 22.91 3.34
C GLN A 156 -7.12 22.54 4.76
N ASP A 157 -7.12 23.52 5.65
CA ASP A 157 -6.67 23.35 7.03
C ASP A 157 -7.63 22.46 7.83
N GLU A 158 -8.93 22.55 7.58
CA GLU A 158 -9.92 21.65 8.19
C GLU A 158 -9.66 20.20 7.79
N ARG A 159 -9.40 19.91 6.51
CA ARG A 159 -9.00 18.56 6.06
C ARG A 159 -7.71 18.06 6.70
N VAL A 160 -6.74 18.94 6.94
CA VAL A 160 -5.49 18.59 7.62
C VAL A 160 -5.73 18.31 9.11
N LEU A 161 -6.58 19.11 9.77
CA LEU A 161 -6.96 18.92 11.16
C LEU A 161 -7.73 17.61 11.36
N ASP A 162 -8.73 17.35 10.52
CA ASP A 162 -9.52 16.12 10.54
C ASP A 162 -8.63 14.90 10.34
N ALA A 163 -7.72 14.92 9.36
CA ALA A 163 -6.79 13.83 9.13
C ALA A 163 -5.80 13.62 10.29
N ALA A 164 -5.47 14.66 11.06
CA ALA A 164 -4.64 14.55 12.24
C ALA A 164 -5.42 13.93 13.41
N LEU A 165 -6.68 14.33 13.61
CA LEU A 165 -7.58 13.73 14.60
C LEU A 165 -7.83 12.25 14.28
N ASP A 166 -8.18 11.92 13.03
CA ASP A 166 -8.37 10.55 12.56
C ASP A 166 -7.12 9.69 12.78
N ALA A 167 -5.93 10.25 12.61
CA ALA A 167 -4.69 9.51 12.83
C ALA A 167 -4.46 9.13 14.31
N VAL A 168 -4.92 9.95 15.25
CA VAL A 168 -4.91 9.60 16.67
C VAL A 168 -5.90 8.49 16.97
N TYR A 169 -7.11 8.56 16.41
CA TYR A 169 -8.12 7.51 16.60
C TYR A 169 -7.73 6.18 15.95
N ALA A 170 -7.18 6.20 14.74
CA ALA A 170 -6.68 5.00 14.06
C ALA A 170 -5.49 4.35 14.78
N GLY A 171 -4.69 5.13 15.51
CA GLY A 171 -3.60 4.63 16.35
C GLY A 171 -4.05 4.02 17.68
N ASN A 172 -5.35 3.97 17.97
CA ASN A 172 -5.93 3.39 19.17
C ASN A 172 -6.92 2.29 18.78
N ASP A 173 -6.65 1.03 19.12
CA ASP A 173 -7.50 -0.11 18.71
C ASP A 173 -8.83 -0.18 19.51
N GLY A 174 -9.71 0.77 19.25
CA GLY A 174 -11.15 0.50 19.25
C GLY A 174 -12.03 1.48 20.02
N PHE A 175 -11.55 2.14 21.07
CA PHE A 175 -12.31 3.17 21.81
C PHE A 175 -11.49 3.91 22.88
N LEU A 176 -10.19 4.19 22.64
CA LEU A 176 -9.22 4.91 23.51
C LEU A 176 -8.38 4.05 24.50
N GLY A 177 -7.67 3.04 23.98
CA GLY A 177 -6.62 2.29 24.69
C GLY A 177 -5.26 3.01 24.77
N ASP A 178 -4.19 2.28 25.12
CA ASP A 178 -2.81 2.78 24.97
C ASP A 178 -2.48 2.89 23.46
N PRO A 179 -1.78 3.96 23.02
CA PRO A 179 -1.48 4.16 21.61
C PRO A 179 -0.63 3.01 21.07
N GLU A 180 -1.03 2.49 19.90
CA GLU A 180 -0.31 1.44 19.18
C GLU A 180 1.07 1.90 18.65
N PHE A 181 1.31 3.21 18.67
CA PHE A 181 2.50 3.88 18.17
C PHE A 181 3.10 4.80 19.24
N ASP A 182 4.41 4.65 19.50
CA ASP A 182 5.17 5.55 20.38
C ASP A 182 5.47 6.91 19.73
N GLU A 183 5.25 7.03 18.41
CA GLU A 183 5.55 8.23 17.62
C GLU A 183 4.30 9.02 17.26
N LEU A 184 4.42 10.35 17.28
CA LEU A 184 3.36 11.28 16.89
C LEU A 184 2.92 11.03 15.43
N GLN A 185 1.64 10.78 15.25
CA GLN A 185 1.05 10.56 13.94
C GLN A 185 0.82 11.91 13.24
N THR A 186 1.65 12.22 12.24
CA THR A 186 1.66 13.54 11.60
C THR A 186 1.03 13.54 10.21
N VAL A 187 0.38 14.64 9.87
CA VAL A 187 -0.08 14.98 8.52
C VAL A 187 0.99 15.83 7.83
N GLU A 188 1.51 15.34 6.72
CA GLU A 188 2.51 16.01 5.89
C GLU A 188 1.86 17.06 4.97
N PHE A 189 2.37 18.30 4.98
CA PHE A 189 2.03 19.30 3.97
C PHE A 189 2.73 18.97 2.66
N HIS A 190 2.07 18.18 1.82
CA HIS A 190 2.59 17.77 0.52
C HIS A 190 2.40 18.86 -0.55
N HIS A 191 2.87 18.57 -1.77
CA HIS A 191 2.88 19.53 -2.89
C HIS A 191 1.49 20.01 -3.38
N GLY A 192 0.42 19.36 -2.91
CA GLY A 192 -0.96 19.74 -3.20
C GLY A 192 -1.51 20.77 -2.20
N PHE A 193 -0.73 21.10 -1.17
CA PHE A 193 -1.08 22.09 -0.16
C PHE A 193 -0.15 23.29 -0.24
N ASP A 194 -0.73 24.47 -0.06
CA ASP A 194 0.01 25.69 0.16
C ASP A 194 0.24 25.88 1.66
N ALA A 195 1.47 25.60 2.10
CA ALA A 195 1.86 25.79 3.50
C ALA A 195 1.96 27.27 3.89
N ASP A 196 2.22 28.18 2.94
CA ASP A 196 2.29 29.62 3.22
C ASP A 196 0.87 30.22 3.40
N ALA A 197 -0.15 29.57 2.85
CA ALA A 197 -1.55 29.94 3.01
C ALA A 197 -2.23 29.27 4.22
N SER A 198 -1.57 28.30 4.86
CA SER A 198 -2.14 27.54 5.98
C SER A 198 -2.12 28.35 7.28
N ALA A 199 -3.22 28.30 8.03
CA ALA A 199 -3.24 28.81 9.40
C ALA A 199 -2.61 27.83 10.40
N LEU A 200 -2.45 26.55 10.06
CA LEU A 200 -1.96 25.50 10.96
C LEU A 200 -0.44 25.49 11.09
N VAL A 201 0.29 25.94 10.09
CA VAL A 201 1.76 25.97 10.06
C VAL A 201 2.24 27.37 9.68
N PRO A 202 3.38 27.85 10.22
CA PRO A 202 4.25 27.18 11.20
C PRO A 202 3.72 27.23 12.64
N SER A 203 2.65 27.98 12.91
CA SER A 203 2.13 28.17 14.26
C SER A 203 0.62 28.37 14.22
N PRO A 204 -0.18 27.41 14.71
CA PRO A 204 -1.63 27.51 14.71
C PRO A 204 -2.10 28.64 15.63
N PRO A 205 -3.29 29.23 15.38
CA PRO A 205 -3.86 30.27 16.23
C PRO A 205 -4.38 29.74 17.58
N PHE A 206 -4.36 28.42 17.77
CA PHE A 206 -4.79 27.71 18.97
C PHE A 206 -3.65 26.80 19.48
N GLU A 207 -3.60 26.57 20.79
CA GLU A 207 -2.71 25.58 21.39
C GLU A 207 -3.40 24.22 21.53
N PHE A 208 -4.71 24.23 21.72
CA PHE A 208 -5.51 23.03 21.91
C PHE A 208 -6.69 23.00 20.95
N VAL A 209 -7.16 21.79 20.67
CA VAL A 209 -8.39 21.49 19.93
C VAL A 209 -9.28 20.70 20.87
N GLU A 210 -10.52 21.12 21.01
CA GLU A 210 -11.58 20.32 21.64
C GLU A 210 -12.38 19.62 20.55
N TYR A 211 -12.44 18.30 20.61
CA TYR A 211 -13.18 17.48 19.64
C TYR A 211 -13.79 16.28 20.37
N GLU A 212 -15.08 16.04 20.17
CA GLU A 212 -15.83 14.95 20.83
C GLU A 212 -15.66 14.87 22.36
N ASP A 213 -15.71 16.02 23.05
CA ASP A 213 -15.50 16.18 24.50
C ASP A 213 -14.08 15.78 24.99
N GLU A 214 -13.10 15.67 24.08
CA GLU A 214 -11.69 15.40 24.35
C GLU A 214 -10.80 16.58 23.94
N TYR A 215 -9.62 16.66 24.55
CA TYR A 215 -8.64 17.70 24.26
C TYR A 215 -7.41 17.13 23.57
N PHE A 216 -6.95 17.85 22.56
CA PHE A 216 -5.75 17.54 21.82
C PHE A 216 -4.85 18.76 21.75
N ARG A 217 -3.55 18.58 21.95
CA ARG A 217 -2.54 19.62 21.78
C ARG A 217 -2.09 19.68 20.33
N ALA A 218 -2.15 20.86 19.73
CA ALA A 218 -1.64 21.08 18.38
C ALA A 218 -0.10 21.06 18.38
N VAL A 219 0.48 20.32 17.44
CA VAL A 219 1.93 20.20 17.27
C VAL A 219 2.29 20.47 15.82
N THR A 220 3.28 21.34 15.62
CA THR A 220 3.82 21.68 14.31
C THR A 220 5.32 21.48 14.29
N GLU A 221 5.84 20.89 13.22
CA GLU A 221 7.27 20.66 13.08
C GLU A 221 7.70 20.63 11.61
N ARG A 222 9.01 20.84 11.40
CA ARG A 222 9.64 20.61 10.10
C ARG A 222 10.38 19.29 10.14
N ARG A 223 10.13 18.44 9.16
CA ARG A 223 10.82 17.16 8.99
C ARG A 223 11.41 17.07 7.59
N THR A 224 12.55 16.40 7.49
CA THR A 224 13.03 15.89 6.21
C THR A 224 12.26 14.62 5.91
N VAL A 225 11.60 14.58 4.76
CA VAL A 225 10.81 13.46 4.29
C VAL A 225 11.33 12.95 2.95
N GLU A 226 11.18 11.64 2.75
CA GLU A 226 11.42 10.96 1.49
C GLU A 226 10.15 11.02 0.65
N VAL A 227 10.25 11.67 -0.51
CA VAL A 227 9.13 11.90 -1.42
C VAL A 227 9.34 11.03 -2.65
N PRO A 228 8.64 9.89 -2.77
CA PRO A 228 8.71 9.10 -3.99
C PRO A 228 8.16 9.88 -5.17
N GLU A 229 8.85 9.79 -6.29
CA GLU A 229 8.46 10.36 -7.58
C GLU A 229 8.57 9.30 -8.67
N TRP A 230 7.48 9.13 -9.40
CA TRP A 230 7.36 8.12 -10.45
C TRP A 230 7.09 8.80 -11.78
N THR A 231 7.78 8.33 -12.81
CA THR A 231 7.44 8.63 -14.20
C THR A 231 6.70 7.45 -14.78
N TYR A 232 5.47 7.70 -15.19
CA TYR A 232 4.61 6.73 -15.86
C TYR A 232 4.67 6.92 -17.37
N ALA A 233 4.53 5.82 -18.10
CA ALA A 233 4.25 5.81 -19.53
C ALA A 233 3.01 4.96 -19.80
N ILE A 234 2.26 5.34 -20.83
CA ILE A 234 1.03 4.66 -21.22
C ILE A 234 1.14 4.10 -22.64
N GLY A 235 0.70 2.86 -22.82
CA GLY A 235 0.60 2.19 -24.11
C GLY A 235 -0.84 1.78 -24.39
N GLU A 236 -1.33 2.06 -25.60
CA GLU A 236 -2.62 1.55 -26.04
C GLU A 236 -2.57 0.02 -26.19
N VAL A 237 -3.58 -0.66 -25.66
CA VAL A 237 -3.73 -2.11 -25.77
C VAL A 237 -4.75 -2.46 -26.84
N SER A 238 -6.00 -2.04 -26.65
CA SER A 238 -7.11 -2.32 -27.56
C SER A 238 -8.37 -1.53 -27.18
N ASP A 239 -9.26 -1.29 -28.14
CA ASP A 239 -10.64 -0.84 -27.94
C ASP A 239 -11.64 -2.01 -27.79
N SER A 240 -11.19 -3.23 -28.02
CA SER A 240 -11.97 -4.46 -27.86
C SER A 240 -11.80 -5.03 -26.47
N ARG A 241 -12.91 -5.22 -25.75
CA ARG A 241 -12.91 -5.84 -24.41
C ARG A 241 -12.30 -7.25 -24.42
N ALA A 242 -12.55 -8.03 -25.48
CA ALA A 242 -12.06 -9.40 -25.59
C ALA A 242 -10.53 -9.43 -25.80
N ASP A 243 -10.02 -8.56 -26.66
CA ASP A 243 -8.58 -8.48 -26.94
C ASP A 243 -7.83 -7.90 -25.72
N PHE A 244 -8.43 -6.93 -25.03
CA PHE A 244 -7.93 -6.45 -23.74
C PHE A 244 -7.83 -7.57 -22.70
N ILE A 245 -8.86 -8.39 -22.52
CA ILE A 245 -8.82 -9.50 -21.54
C ILE A 245 -7.72 -10.50 -21.90
N ALA A 246 -7.56 -10.84 -23.18
CA ALA A 246 -6.49 -11.73 -23.63
C ALA A 246 -5.09 -11.13 -23.33
N TYR A 247 -4.89 -9.86 -23.64
CA TYR A 247 -3.65 -9.15 -23.36
C TYR A 247 -3.36 -9.06 -21.85
N ALA A 248 -4.35 -8.65 -21.07
CA ALA A 248 -4.21 -8.49 -19.63
C ALA A 248 -3.94 -9.84 -18.96
N ARG A 249 -4.55 -10.94 -19.41
CA ARG A 249 -4.25 -12.28 -18.91
C ARG A 249 -2.78 -12.64 -19.14
N ASP A 250 -2.26 -12.41 -20.35
CA ASP A 250 -0.85 -12.68 -20.67
C ASP A 250 0.12 -11.82 -19.85
N ALA A 251 -0.24 -10.56 -19.58
CA ALA A 251 0.56 -9.66 -18.75
C ALA A 251 0.48 -9.99 -17.24
N ILE A 252 -0.66 -10.48 -16.75
CA ILE A 252 -0.88 -10.83 -15.34
C ILE A 252 -0.27 -12.19 -15.01
N VAL A 253 -0.46 -13.20 -15.88
CA VAL A 253 0.10 -14.53 -15.68
C VAL A 253 1.59 -14.49 -15.99
N GLU A 254 2.42 -14.60 -14.96
CA GLU A 254 3.86 -14.47 -15.10
C GLU A 254 4.51 -15.72 -15.66
N ARG A 255 3.97 -16.89 -15.32
CA ARG A 255 4.56 -18.19 -15.65
C ARG A 255 3.50 -19.27 -15.84
N ASN A 256 3.84 -20.26 -16.65
CA ASN A 256 3.08 -21.50 -16.78
C ASN A 256 3.88 -22.64 -16.13
N LEU A 257 3.34 -23.16 -15.03
CA LEU A 257 3.95 -24.23 -14.24
C LEU A 257 3.50 -25.63 -14.68
N THR A 258 2.46 -25.74 -15.50
CA THR A 258 1.95 -27.02 -16.01
C THR A 258 3.01 -27.76 -16.81
N ASP A 259 3.83 -27.03 -17.58
CA ASP A 259 4.92 -27.59 -18.39
C ASP A 259 6.32 -27.35 -17.80
N ALA A 260 6.41 -26.84 -16.57
CA ALA A 260 7.69 -26.45 -15.95
C ALA A 260 8.57 -27.64 -15.50
N GLY A 261 8.07 -28.88 -15.61
CA GLY A 261 8.84 -30.08 -15.27
C GLY A 261 9.09 -30.27 -13.77
N LEU A 262 8.22 -29.72 -12.93
CA LEU A 262 8.29 -29.80 -11.47
C LEU A 262 8.32 -31.25 -10.96
N SER A 263 9.13 -31.50 -9.94
CA SER A 263 9.12 -32.76 -9.20
C SER A 263 7.76 -33.01 -8.53
N GLN A 264 7.44 -34.28 -8.26
CA GLN A 264 6.21 -34.61 -7.52
C GLN A 264 6.20 -34.00 -6.12
N ALA A 265 7.36 -33.80 -5.51
CA ALA A 265 7.47 -33.16 -4.20
C ALA A 265 7.14 -31.66 -4.27
N ALA A 266 7.70 -30.94 -5.26
CA ALA A 266 7.38 -29.53 -5.49
C ALA A 266 5.91 -29.32 -5.89
N GLN A 267 5.32 -30.23 -6.69
CA GLN A 267 3.88 -30.23 -6.95
C GLN A 267 3.06 -30.37 -5.65
N GLY A 268 3.53 -31.20 -4.71
CA GLY A 268 2.93 -31.34 -3.39
C GLY A 268 2.92 -30.05 -2.56
N VAL A 269 3.93 -29.18 -2.73
CA VAL A 269 3.98 -27.85 -2.10
C VAL A 269 2.85 -26.96 -2.65
N PHE A 270 2.72 -26.86 -3.97
CA PHE A 270 1.64 -26.09 -4.61
C PHE A 270 0.27 -26.64 -4.25
N ASP A 271 0.11 -27.96 -4.24
CA ASP A 271 -1.13 -28.63 -3.87
C ASP A 271 -1.54 -28.35 -2.43
N GLY A 272 -0.58 -28.34 -1.50
CA GLY A 272 -0.81 -27.96 -0.11
C GLY A 272 -1.22 -26.49 0.01
N ALA A 273 -0.57 -25.60 -0.74
CA ALA A 273 -0.86 -24.17 -0.73
C ALA A 273 -2.28 -23.82 -1.25
N ILE A 274 -2.83 -24.60 -2.20
CA ILE A 274 -4.17 -24.37 -2.77
C ILE A 274 -5.27 -25.26 -2.14
N ALA A 275 -4.93 -26.13 -1.18
CA ALA A 275 -5.87 -27.05 -0.54
C ALA A 275 -7.01 -26.32 0.18
N GLU A 276 -8.17 -26.94 0.37
CA GLU A 276 -9.30 -26.26 1.02
C GLU A 276 -9.03 -26.00 2.52
N GLU A 277 -8.38 -26.93 3.23
CA GLU A 277 -8.09 -26.81 4.67
C GLU A 277 -6.78 -27.55 5.07
N PRO A 278 -5.77 -26.86 5.65
CA PRO A 278 -5.60 -25.40 5.60
C PRO A 278 -5.18 -24.98 4.17
N ARG A 279 -5.68 -23.82 3.69
CA ARG A 279 -5.31 -23.25 2.38
C ARG A 279 -3.95 -22.58 2.42
N ARG A 280 -2.93 -23.36 2.81
CA ARG A 280 -1.53 -22.95 2.93
C ARG A 280 -0.63 -24.17 3.06
N TYR A 281 0.58 -24.04 2.53
CA TYR A 281 1.70 -24.91 2.84
C TYR A 281 2.61 -24.19 3.84
N GLU A 282 3.09 -24.91 4.86
CA GLU A 282 3.94 -24.35 5.92
C GLU A 282 5.18 -25.21 6.13
N GLU A 283 6.32 -24.56 6.32
CA GLU A 283 7.60 -25.22 6.61
C GLU A 283 8.47 -24.35 7.54
N GLY A 284 9.23 -25.01 8.42
CA GLY A 284 10.26 -24.35 9.23
C GLY A 284 11.52 -24.01 8.43
N ALA A 285 12.43 -23.24 9.03
CA ALA A 285 13.74 -22.98 8.43
C ALA A 285 14.77 -24.08 8.74
N PRO A 286 15.68 -24.40 7.81
CA PRO A 286 15.78 -23.89 6.42
C PRO A 286 14.75 -24.54 5.48
N PRO A 287 14.42 -23.91 4.33
CA PRO A 287 13.48 -24.47 3.37
C PRO A 287 14.00 -25.80 2.80
N SER A 288 13.10 -26.76 2.63
CA SER A 288 13.36 -28.05 1.99
C SER A 288 13.76 -27.90 0.53
N ASP A 289 14.29 -28.97 -0.06
CA ASP A 289 14.60 -29.01 -1.50
C ASP A 289 13.32 -28.82 -2.33
N GLU A 290 12.19 -29.38 -1.89
CA GLU A 290 10.89 -29.25 -2.56
C GLU A 290 10.30 -27.83 -2.46
N LEU A 291 10.39 -27.16 -1.31
CA LEU A 291 9.97 -25.76 -1.20
C LEU A 291 10.91 -24.86 -2.02
N SER A 292 12.21 -25.11 -1.98
CA SER A 292 13.19 -24.35 -2.77
C SER A 292 12.94 -24.47 -4.27
N GLU A 293 12.59 -25.67 -4.76
CA GLU A 293 12.20 -25.89 -6.16
C GLU A 293 10.91 -25.13 -6.50
N ALA A 294 9.88 -25.20 -5.64
CA ALA A 294 8.62 -24.48 -5.84
C ALA A 294 8.83 -22.96 -5.86
N LEU A 295 9.61 -22.41 -4.93
CA LEU A 295 9.96 -20.99 -4.89
C LEU A 295 10.81 -20.57 -6.09
N GLY A 296 11.67 -21.46 -6.60
CA GLY A 296 12.41 -21.23 -7.84
C GLY A 296 11.47 -21.14 -9.05
N ALA A 297 10.44 -21.99 -9.11
CA ALA A 297 9.43 -21.95 -10.16
C ALA A 297 8.53 -20.71 -10.07
N LEU A 298 8.25 -20.21 -8.86
CA LEU A 298 7.62 -18.90 -8.62
C LEU A 298 8.59 -17.72 -8.80
N GLY A 299 9.87 -17.98 -9.06
CA GLY A 299 10.93 -16.98 -9.17
C GLY A 299 11.09 -16.08 -7.95
N ILE A 300 10.74 -16.58 -6.78
CA ILE A 300 10.97 -15.93 -5.49
C ILE A 300 12.36 -16.30 -4.96
N ALA A 301 12.86 -17.49 -5.29
CA ALA A 301 14.08 -18.04 -4.69
C ALA A 301 15.35 -17.17 -4.90
N GLU A 302 15.42 -16.39 -6.00
CA GLU A 302 16.56 -15.51 -6.26
C GLU A 302 16.56 -14.25 -5.39
N ASP A 303 15.39 -13.82 -4.93
CA ASP A 303 15.19 -12.63 -4.08
C ASP A 303 15.06 -12.99 -2.60
N LEU A 304 15.02 -14.29 -2.27
CA LEU A 304 14.94 -14.78 -0.90
C LEU A 304 16.33 -14.71 -0.25
N GLU A 305 16.43 -13.92 0.82
CA GLU A 305 17.62 -13.84 1.66
C GLU A 305 17.56 -14.91 2.77
N PRO A 306 18.69 -15.28 3.39
CA PRO A 306 18.69 -16.18 4.54
C PRO A 306 17.77 -15.65 5.65
N ILE A 307 17.00 -16.52 6.28
CA ILE A 307 15.96 -16.11 7.24
C ILE A 307 16.48 -15.21 8.37
N ASP A 308 17.70 -15.47 8.85
CA ASP A 308 18.35 -14.70 9.93
C ASP A 308 18.73 -13.26 9.51
N SER A 309 18.60 -12.91 8.23
CA SER A 309 18.85 -11.54 7.72
C SER A 309 17.64 -10.62 7.85
N TYR A 310 16.45 -11.19 7.97
CA TYR A 310 15.22 -10.44 8.14
C TYR A 310 15.02 -10.09 9.62
N GLU A 311 14.90 -8.79 9.91
CA GLU A 311 14.61 -8.33 11.28
C GLU A 311 13.13 -8.49 11.64
N GLU A 312 12.26 -8.46 10.64
CA GLU A 312 10.81 -8.54 10.75
C GLU A 312 10.24 -9.42 9.63
N ARG A 313 8.95 -9.73 9.71
CA ARG A 313 8.22 -10.47 8.66
C ARG A 313 8.36 -9.75 7.31
N VAL A 314 8.62 -10.52 6.26
CA VAL A 314 8.56 -10.05 4.87
C VAL A 314 7.60 -10.90 4.05
N ASP A 315 6.99 -10.28 3.04
CA ASP A 315 6.03 -10.94 2.17
C ASP A 315 6.48 -10.83 0.70
N PHE A 316 6.25 -11.89 -0.08
CA PHE A 316 6.36 -11.89 -1.54
C PHE A 316 4.97 -12.18 -2.10
N ARG A 317 4.32 -11.15 -2.64
CA ARG A 317 2.90 -11.22 -2.97
C ARG A 317 2.64 -11.25 -4.47
N ASN A 318 1.47 -11.77 -4.80
CA ASN A 318 0.80 -11.67 -6.09
C ASN A 318 1.55 -12.34 -7.25
N VAL A 319 2.22 -13.47 -7.01
CA VAL A 319 2.79 -14.28 -8.10
C VAL A 319 1.67 -15.06 -8.77
N VAL A 320 1.26 -14.63 -9.97
CA VAL A 320 0.17 -15.28 -10.71
C VAL A 320 0.73 -16.26 -11.74
N VAL A 321 0.29 -17.51 -11.66
CA VAL A 321 0.77 -18.60 -12.52
C VAL A 321 -0.38 -19.47 -13.04
N GLU A 322 -0.17 -20.06 -14.20
CA GLU A 322 -0.96 -21.21 -14.65
C GLU A 322 -0.40 -22.47 -14.00
N TYR A 323 -1.25 -23.22 -13.29
CA TYR A 323 -0.90 -24.50 -12.70
C TYR A 323 -2.08 -25.45 -12.84
N ARG A 324 -1.81 -26.66 -13.36
CA ARG A 324 -2.84 -27.64 -13.73
C ARG A 324 -3.86 -27.05 -14.72
N ASP A 325 -5.12 -27.01 -14.32
CA ASP A 325 -6.26 -26.60 -15.14
C ASP A 325 -6.74 -25.17 -14.81
N GLY A 326 -5.99 -24.43 -13.99
CA GLY A 326 -6.41 -23.12 -13.47
C GLY A 326 -5.29 -22.08 -13.42
N VAL A 327 -5.69 -20.86 -13.05
CA VAL A 327 -4.78 -19.75 -12.73
C VAL A 327 -4.82 -19.54 -11.22
N TYR A 328 -3.64 -19.47 -10.61
CA TYR A 328 -3.51 -19.31 -9.17
C TYR A 328 -2.62 -18.11 -8.87
N ARG A 329 -2.97 -17.38 -7.82
CA ARG A 329 -2.14 -16.36 -7.18
C ARG A 329 -1.50 -16.97 -5.95
N PHE A 330 -0.18 -16.88 -5.86
CA PHE A 330 0.59 -17.29 -4.70
C PHE A 330 1.20 -16.11 -3.96
N ASP A 331 1.11 -16.17 -2.63
CA ASP A 331 1.78 -15.27 -1.70
C ASP A 331 2.68 -16.11 -0.77
N LEU A 332 3.93 -15.70 -0.61
CA LEU A 332 4.85 -16.27 0.39
C LEU A 332 4.98 -15.28 1.55
N ILE A 333 4.79 -15.78 2.77
CA ILE A 333 5.09 -15.07 4.02
C ILE A 333 6.34 -15.70 4.62
N VAL A 334 7.31 -14.87 5.00
CA VAL A 334 8.54 -15.28 5.70
C VAL A 334 8.55 -14.64 7.09
N THR A 335 8.61 -15.47 8.13
CA THR A 335 8.62 -15.02 9.54
C THR A 335 9.93 -15.46 10.20
N PRO A 336 10.82 -14.51 10.57
CA PRO A 336 12.13 -14.80 11.15
C PRO A 336 12.12 -15.55 12.49
#